data_AF-A0A2M9NZD3-F1
#
_entry.id   AF-A0A2M9NZD3-F1
#
_cell.length_a   1.000
_cell.length_b   1.000
_cell.length_c   1.000
_cell.angle_alpha   90.00
_cell.angle_beta   90.00
_cell.angle_gamma   90.00
#
_symmetry.space_group_name_H-M   'P 1'
#
loop_
_entity.id
_entity.type
_entity.pdbx_description
1 polymer ?
#
loop_
_entity_poly.entity_id
_entity_poly.type
_entity_poly.pdbx_seq_one_letter_code
_entity_poly.pdbx_strand_id
1 'polypeptide(L)'
;MLKLKKLFLLGFIASALMPVQEAGAKASKPIAVQEHKSFEQIHAELLNHGKNAPLMILAHRGQWREYPENSLAAVNEAIKDGTDIVEIDVQLTADGVPVLMHDTTVDRTTNGKGKVSDFTLAQIKKLRLKEGLGGKTAALTKHKIPTLEEVMLVAKDRAIVNLDKGWEIRDEMYKVLVKTDTVDHGLFKGSLNVEEAAKFMEKDPEILYMHIILDNNVNSIGTFPGRQPVAYEIVFADLADLQIQPEKLKQIKKSSRVLANVMWYGLAAKYTDEASLRDVNMGWKAVTKLGVNMIQTDNIEAIDYWRHGGNMRQWQYDTGNRTVRVQAEEHLGGGQGTGYFDQDANRCNTADQDSLDVCEIDGAIAVSHNMEGEWAKYEVNIKKSGTYKISGRVSAASTPAGAITLDWAGKTSGETELKSTTHKRAFQLQNLEYRYLKKGTHLFTVKVTSPGSYNLDYIQFNLQD
;
A
#
# COMPACT_ATOMS: atom_id res chain seq x y z
N MET A 1 -30.38 22.05 -89.43
CA MET A 1 -29.08 22.64 -89.83
C MET A 1 -27.96 21.98 -89.05
N LEU A 2 -26.92 21.50 -89.74
CA LEU A 2 -25.52 21.15 -89.33
C LEU A 2 -25.27 20.46 -87.96
N LYS A 3 -24.72 19.22 -87.92
CA LYS A 3 -23.26 18.84 -87.81
C LYS A 3 -22.59 19.43 -86.55
N LEU A 4 -21.76 18.79 -85.72
CA LEU A 4 -20.92 17.57 -85.67
C LEU A 4 -20.35 17.57 -84.20
N LYS A 5 -20.07 16.51 -83.43
CA LYS A 5 -19.02 15.49 -83.54
C LYS A 5 -19.17 14.44 -82.42
N LYS A 6 -18.84 13.18 -82.72
CA LYS A 6 -18.49 12.11 -81.76
C LYS A 6 -16.98 12.14 -81.44
N LEU A 7 -16.58 11.78 -80.22
CA LEU A 7 -15.45 10.87 -79.86
C LEU A 7 -15.38 10.76 -78.31
N PHE A 8 -15.68 9.64 -77.65
CA PHE A 8 -14.91 8.41 -77.37
C PHE A 8 -14.80 8.16 -75.84
N LEU A 9 -15.49 7.09 -75.41
CA LEU A 9 -15.11 6.03 -74.47
C LEU A 9 -14.01 6.27 -73.41
N LEU A 10 -14.36 6.13 -72.12
CA LEU A 10 -13.48 5.53 -71.10
C LEU A 10 -14.25 5.10 -69.82
N GLY A 11 -14.22 3.80 -69.54
CA GLY A 11 -14.13 3.20 -68.20
C GLY A 11 -15.29 3.34 -67.21
N PHE A 12 -16.12 2.31 -67.09
CA PHE A 12 -16.87 2.01 -65.87
C PHE A 12 -15.88 1.57 -64.76
N ILE A 13 -15.83 2.29 -63.64
CA ILE A 13 -15.43 1.75 -62.35
C ILE A 13 -16.63 1.91 -61.43
N ALA A 14 -17.33 0.80 -61.19
CA ALA A 14 -18.32 0.71 -60.13
C ALA A 14 -17.59 0.69 -58.79
N SER A 15 -17.53 1.83 -58.10
CA SER A 15 -17.11 1.89 -56.71
C SER A 15 -18.24 1.32 -55.84
N ALA A 16 -18.05 0.11 -55.33
CA ALA A 16 -18.89 -0.46 -54.28
C ALA A 16 -18.78 0.42 -53.03
N LEU A 17 -19.85 1.14 -52.71
CA LEU A 17 -20.04 1.80 -51.41
C LEU A 17 -20.21 0.70 -50.35
N MET A 18 -19.15 0.38 -49.62
CA MET A 18 -19.27 -0.34 -48.36
C MET A 18 -19.90 0.60 -47.32
N PRO A 19 -20.95 0.19 -46.59
CA PRO A 19 -21.49 1.00 -45.51
C PRO A 19 -20.42 1.12 -44.41
N VAL A 20 -20.08 2.36 -44.07
CA VAL A 20 -19.28 2.68 -42.88
C VAL A 20 -20.10 2.26 -41.67
N GLN A 21 -19.70 1.14 -41.07
CA GLN A 21 -20.22 0.71 -39.79
C GLN A 21 -19.62 1.67 -38.75
N GLU A 22 -20.42 2.63 -38.28
CA GLU A 22 -20.07 3.43 -37.12
C GLU A 22 -19.78 2.47 -35.97
N ALA A 23 -18.50 2.37 -35.60
CA ALA A 23 -18.08 1.72 -34.39
C ALA A 23 -18.62 2.57 -33.23
N GLY A 24 -19.84 2.27 -32.80
CA GLY A 24 -20.42 2.82 -31.59
C GLY A 24 -19.43 2.58 -30.46
N ALA A 25 -18.85 3.67 -29.94
CA ALA A 25 -18.04 3.63 -28.75
C ALA A 25 -18.88 2.95 -27.65
N LYS A 26 -18.51 1.73 -27.28
CA LYS A 26 -19.05 1.11 -26.07
C LYS A 26 -18.66 2.04 -24.94
N ALA A 27 -19.65 2.75 -24.39
CA ALA A 27 -19.52 3.42 -23.12
C ALA A 27 -18.89 2.41 -22.14
N SER A 28 -17.77 2.81 -21.51
CA SER A 28 -17.21 2.08 -20.39
C SER A 28 -18.34 1.84 -19.40
N LYS A 29 -18.61 0.58 -19.05
CA LYS A 29 -19.55 0.27 -17.98
C LYS A 29 -19.14 1.11 -16.77
N PRO A 30 -20.08 1.80 -16.10
CA PRO A 30 -19.76 2.38 -14.80
C PRO A 30 -19.21 1.26 -13.93
N ILE A 31 -18.09 1.55 -13.25
CA ILE A 31 -17.53 0.67 -12.22
C ILE A 31 -18.68 0.36 -11.28
N ALA A 32 -19.06 -0.91 -11.18
CA ALA A 32 -20.08 -1.32 -10.25
C ALA A 32 -19.63 -0.86 -8.87
N VAL A 33 -20.47 -0.12 -8.16
CA VAL A 33 -20.27 0.14 -6.73
C VAL A 33 -20.15 -1.23 -6.09
N GLN A 34 -18.95 -1.59 -5.64
CA GLN A 34 -18.68 -2.88 -5.02
C GLN A 34 -19.46 -2.91 -3.70
N GLU A 35 -20.41 -3.84 -3.58
CA GLU A 35 -21.08 -4.07 -2.31
C GLU A 35 -20.03 -4.57 -1.30
N HIS A 36 -19.88 -3.84 -0.19
CA HIS A 36 -19.05 -4.27 0.92
C HIS A 36 -19.57 -5.59 1.48
N LYS A 37 -18.67 -6.51 1.83
CA LYS A 37 -19.03 -7.74 2.52
C LYS A 37 -19.69 -7.40 3.86
N SER A 38 -20.75 -8.11 4.19
CA SER A 38 -21.29 -8.14 5.55
C SER A 38 -20.27 -8.75 6.53
N PHE A 39 -20.38 -8.42 7.80
CA PHE A 39 -19.52 -9.02 8.82
C PHE A 39 -19.67 -10.55 8.87
N GLU A 40 -20.88 -11.08 8.72
CA GLU A 40 -21.12 -12.52 8.72
C GLU A 40 -20.36 -13.22 7.58
N GLN A 41 -20.27 -12.58 6.41
CA GLN A 41 -19.46 -13.07 5.30
C GLN A 41 -17.96 -13.04 5.64
N ILE A 42 -17.46 -11.93 6.17
CA ILE A 42 -16.05 -11.79 6.56
C ILE A 42 -15.67 -12.83 7.62
N HIS A 43 -16.49 -12.99 8.65
CA HIS A 43 -16.29 -13.94 9.74
C HIS A 43 -16.33 -15.39 9.25
N ALA A 44 -17.34 -15.74 8.42
CA ALA A 44 -17.42 -17.07 7.80
C ALA A 44 -16.24 -17.35 6.86
N GLU A 45 -15.75 -16.33 6.14
CA GLU A 45 -14.55 -16.44 5.35
C GLU A 45 -13.34 -16.72 6.24
N LEU A 46 -13.10 -15.99 7.34
CA LEU A 46 -11.98 -16.26 8.25
C LEU A 46 -11.96 -17.73 8.70
N LEU A 47 -13.12 -18.29 9.05
CA LEU A 47 -13.26 -19.67 9.50
C LEU A 47 -13.24 -20.71 8.37
N ASN A 48 -13.23 -20.28 7.10
CA ASN A 48 -13.12 -21.17 5.95
C ASN A 48 -11.65 -21.51 5.67
N HIS A 49 -11.25 -22.73 6.03
CA HIS A 49 -9.90 -23.26 5.80
C HIS A 49 -9.80 -24.12 4.54
N GLY A 50 -10.85 -24.13 3.71
CA GLY A 50 -10.93 -24.95 2.50
C GLY A 50 -9.97 -24.50 1.41
N LYS A 51 -9.73 -25.39 0.43
CA LYS A 51 -8.86 -25.11 -0.73
C LYS A 51 -9.28 -23.88 -1.54
N ASN A 52 -10.57 -23.57 -1.54
CA ASN A 52 -11.17 -22.46 -2.30
C ASN A 52 -11.51 -21.26 -1.39
N ALA A 53 -10.97 -21.21 -0.18
CA ALA A 53 -11.15 -20.08 0.71
C ALA A 53 -10.66 -18.79 0.02
N PRO A 54 -11.46 -17.70 0.04
CA PRO A 54 -11.05 -16.45 -0.59
C PRO A 54 -9.84 -15.84 0.12
N LEU A 55 -9.05 -15.07 -0.63
CA LEU A 55 -7.97 -14.27 -0.09
C LEU A 55 -8.55 -13.17 0.79
N MET A 56 -8.10 -13.09 2.04
CA MET A 56 -8.45 -12.00 2.95
C MET A 56 -7.31 -10.97 3.06
N ILE A 57 -7.66 -9.71 3.21
CA ILE A 57 -6.73 -8.58 3.30
C ILE A 57 -6.79 -7.97 4.70
N LEU A 58 -5.60 -7.75 5.28
CA LEU A 58 -5.41 -7.04 6.55
C LEU A 58 -4.79 -5.66 6.28
N ALA A 59 -5.40 -4.60 6.76
CA ALA A 59 -4.84 -3.26 6.75
C ALA A 59 -3.92 -3.04 7.96
N HIS A 60 -2.61 -3.01 7.76
CA HIS A 60 -1.63 -2.80 8.83
C HIS A 60 -1.77 -1.40 9.44
N ARG A 61 -2.12 -1.31 10.73
CA ARG A 61 -2.41 -0.05 11.46
C ARG A 61 -3.50 0.83 10.84
N GLY A 62 -4.38 0.25 10.03
CA GLY A 62 -5.37 0.97 9.20
C GLY A 62 -4.77 1.68 7.98
N GLN A 63 -5.54 2.56 7.34
CA GLN A 63 -5.11 3.30 6.14
C GLN A 63 -4.21 4.49 6.52
N TRP A 64 -3.01 4.20 7.01
CA TRP A 64 -2.09 5.23 7.49
C TRP A 64 -1.48 6.06 6.36
N ARG A 65 -1.61 5.62 5.09
CA ARG A 65 -1.13 6.42 3.96
C ARG A 65 -1.95 7.71 3.76
N GLU A 66 -3.17 7.74 4.28
CA GLU A 66 -4.05 8.93 4.23
C GLU A 66 -4.29 9.59 5.60
N TYR A 67 -4.28 8.79 6.66
CA TYR A 67 -4.57 9.25 8.03
C TYR A 67 -3.44 8.87 8.99
N PRO A 68 -3.39 9.41 10.22
CA PRO A 68 -2.45 8.90 11.23
C PRO A 68 -2.62 7.40 11.47
N GLU A 69 -1.52 6.66 11.58
CA GLU A 69 -1.55 5.24 11.98
C GLU A 69 -2.34 5.06 13.28
N ASN A 70 -3.01 3.91 13.42
CA ASN A 70 -3.70 3.55 14.67
C ASN A 70 -4.76 4.59 15.12
N SER A 71 -5.39 5.29 14.17
CA SER A 71 -6.45 6.27 14.43
C SER A 71 -7.83 5.77 13.99
N LEU A 72 -8.90 6.31 14.58
CA LEU A 72 -10.27 6.03 14.12
C LEU A 72 -10.48 6.35 12.63
N ALA A 73 -9.77 7.33 12.09
CA ALA A 73 -9.90 7.71 10.70
C ALA A 73 -9.22 6.69 9.78
N ALA A 74 -8.01 6.24 10.14
CA ALA A 74 -7.31 5.17 9.42
C ALA A 74 -8.08 3.84 9.44
N VAL A 75 -8.69 3.48 10.57
CA VAL A 75 -9.56 2.28 10.68
C VAL A 75 -10.78 2.43 9.77
N ASN A 76 -11.48 3.57 9.85
CA ASN A 76 -12.68 3.79 9.04
C ASN A 76 -12.38 3.77 7.55
N GLU A 77 -11.28 4.40 7.12
CA GLU A 77 -10.93 4.44 5.70
C GLU A 77 -10.49 3.06 5.20
N ALA A 78 -9.69 2.32 5.97
CA ALA A 78 -9.31 0.96 5.60
C ALA A 78 -10.51 0.03 5.31
N ILE A 79 -11.59 0.17 6.10
CA ILE A 79 -12.84 -0.57 5.88
C ILE A 79 -13.52 -0.14 4.57
N LYS A 80 -13.52 1.16 4.25
CA LYS A 80 -14.07 1.67 2.98
C LYS A 80 -13.22 1.26 1.78
N ASP A 81 -11.91 1.12 1.97
CA ASP A 81 -10.97 0.69 0.93
C ASP A 81 -11.04 -0.82 0.66
N GLY A 82 -11.91 -1.53 1.39
CA GLY A 82 -12.24 -2.93 1.14
C GLY A 82 -11.48 -3.93 2.00
N THR A 83 -10.76 -3.51 3.04
CA THR A 83 -10.10 -4.48 3.93
C THR A 83 -11.13 -5.38 4.63
N ASP A 84 -10.81 -6.67 4.83
CA ASP A 84 -11.66 -7.58 5.61
C ASP A 84 -11.32 -7.49 7.10
N ILE A 85 -10.06 -7.15 7.40
CA ILE A 85 -9.50 -7.13 8.75
C ILE A 85 -8.66 -5.87 8.92
N VAL A 86 -8.86 -5.10 9.98
CA VAL A 86 -7.96 -3.99 10.32
C VAL A 86 -7.03 -4.45 11.42
N GLU A 87 -5.73 -4.35 11.20
CA GLU A 87 -4.75 -4.58 12.24
C GLU A 87 -4.46 -3.30 13.01
N ILE A 88 -4.37 -3.41 14.33
CA ILE A 88 -4.12 -2.30 15.24
C ILE A 88 -3.16 -2.74 16.35
N ASP A 89 -2.42 -1.78 16.88
CA ASP A 89 -1.51 -2.01 18.00
C ASP A 89 -2.11 -1.49 19.31
N VAL A 90 -2.05 -2.27 20.39
CA VAL A 90 -2.67 -1.90 21.67
C VAL A 90 -1.63 -1.74 22.77
N GLN A 91 -1.76 -0.65 23.52
CA GLN A 91 -0.99 -0.36 24.74
C GLN A 91 -1.95 -0.04 25.90
N LEU A 92 -1.45 -0.13 27.13
CA LEU A 92 -2.23 0.14 28.34
C LEU A 92 -1.80 1.47 28.97
N THR A 93 -2.80 2.31 29.29
CA THR A 93 -2.62 3.55 30.05
C THR A 93 -2.38 3.29 31.54
N ALA A 94 -1.92 4.31 32.27
CA ALA A 94 -1.66 4.25 33.70
C ALA A 94 -2.89 3.84 34.54
N ASP A 95 -4.10 4.20 34.07
CA ASP A 95 -5.39 3.89 34.68
C ASP A 95 -6.07 2.65 34.06
N GLY A 96 -5.31 1.82 33.34
CA GLY A 96 -5.75 0.49 32.90
C GLY A 96 -6.69 0.49 31.69
N VAL A 97 -6.72 1.56 30.89
CA VAL A 97 -7.52 1.64 29.66
C VAL A 97 -6.68 1.26 28.44
N PRO A 98 -7.09 0.24 27.64
CA PRO A 98 -6.43 -0.06 26.38
C PRO A 98 -6.63 1.05 25.34
N VAL A 99 -5.53 1.48 24.73
CA VAL A 99 -5.48 2.54 23.71
C VAL A 99 -4.67 2.09 22.51
N LEU A 100 -4.96 2.64 21.33
CA LEU A 100 -4.21 2.29 20.14
C LEU A 100 -2.89 3.05 20.07
N MET A 101 -1.79 2.33 20.09
CA MET A 101 -0.45 2.87 19.95
C MET A 101 0.52 1.74 19.61
N HIS A 102 1.33 1.92 18.57
CA HIS A 102 2.38 0.96 18.26
C HIS A 102 3.52 0.99 19.28
N ASP A 103 4.05 2.18 19.51
CA ASP A 103 5.23 2.38 20.34
C ASP A 103 4.87 2.32 21.82
N THR A 104 5.82 1.96 22.67
CA THR A 104 5.65 2.08 24.14
C THR A 104 5.64 3.53 24.62
N THR A 105 5.91 4.49 23.73
CA THR A 105 5.96 5.93 24.00
C THR A 105 5.08 6.70 23.02
N VAL A 106 4.65 7.90 23.39
CA VAL A 106 3.79 8.75 22.55
C VAL A 106 4.58 9.65 21.58
N ASP A 107 5.91 9.67 21.69
CA ASP A 107 6.81 10.67 21.09
C ASP A 107 6.76 10.73 19.56
N ARG A 108 6.80 9.56 18.91
CA ARG A 108 6.89 9.48 17.44
C ARG A 108 5.62 9.99 16.80
N THR A 109 4.46 9.49 17.23
CA THR A 109 3.18 9.67 16.54
C THR A 109 2.34 10.82 17.12
N THR A 110 2.79 11.50 18.18
CA THR A 110 1.99 12.59 18.79
C THR A 110 2.81 13.86 19.08
N ASN A 111 2.13 14.88 19.62
CA ASN A 111 2.75 16.07 20.20
C ASN A 111 3.18 15.91 21.68
N GLY A 112 3.05 14.72 22.27
CA GLY A 112 3.49 14.41 23.63
C GLY A 112 4.89 13.80 23.68
N LYS A 113 5.36 13.50 24.91
CA LYS A 113 6.58 12.72 25.18
C LYS A 113 6.42 11.86 26.43
N GLY A 114 6.99 10.66 26.43
CA GLY A 114 6.96 9.72 27.55
C GLY A 114 6.24 8.41 27.24
N LYS A 115 6.26 7.47 28.19
CA LYS A 115 5.66 6.15 28.00
C LYS A 115 4.13 6.25 28.06
N VAL A 116 3.44 5.44 27.26
CA VAL A 116 1.97 5.35 27.31
C VAL A 116 1.49 4.99 28.73
N SER A 117 2.22 4.08 29.40
CA SER A 117 1.95 3.63 30.76
C SER A 117 2.07 4.72 31.83
N ASP A 118 2.63 5.89 31.52
CA ASP A 118 2.78 7.00 32.46
C ASP A 118 1.61 8.01 32.36
N PHE A 119 0.72 7.84 31.37
CA PHE A 119 -0.43 8.71 31.15
C PHE A 119 -1.75 8.00 31.50
N THR A 120 -2.63 8.71 32.20
CA THR A 120 -4.06 8.35 32.28
C THR A 120 -4.75 8.56 30.93
N LEU A 121 -5.89 7.90 30.70
CA LEU A 121 -6.71 8.14 29.51
C LEU A 121 -7.03 9.63 29.31
N ALA A 122 -7.37 10.34 30.40
CA ALA A 122 -7.69 11.76 30.34
C ALA A 122 -6.51 12.62 29.86
N GLN A 123 -5.27 12.23 30.17
CA GLN A 123 -4.08 12.90 29.65
C GLN A 123 -3.77 12.46 28.21
N ILE A 124 -3.89 11.17 27.88
CA ILE A 124 -3.75 10.65 26.51
C ILE A 124 -4.68 11.37 25.53
N LYS A 125 -5.94 11.60 25.92
CA LYS A 125 -6.95 12.28 25.08
C LYS A 125 -6.68 13.76 24.83
N LYS A 126 -5.70 14.36 25.53
CA LYS A 126 -5.23 15.73 25.25
C LYS A 126 -4.22 15.78 24.11
N LEU A 127 -3.52 14.67 23.83
CA LEU A 127 -2.55 14.58 22.74
C LEU A 127 -3.23 14.59 21.38
N ARG A 128 -2.46 14.93 20.35
CA ARG A 128 -2.88 14.90 18.95
C ARG A 128 -1.91 14.06 18.14
N LEU A 129 -2.46 13.25 17.25
CA LEU A 129 -1.70 12.39 16.36
C LEU A 129 -1.08 13.21 15.22
N LYS A 130 0.08 12.78 14.77
CA LYS A 130 0.75 13.28 13.55
C LYS A 130 0.34 12.43 12.36
N GLU A 131 0.42 12.99 11.16
CA GLU A 131 0.09 12.29 9.91
C GLU A 131 0.94 11.02 9.73
N GLY A 132 0.39 10.07 8.98
CA GLY A 132 1.07 8.83 8.59
C GLY A 132 1.71 8.08 9.74
N LEU A 133 2.98 7.73 9.58
CA LEU A 133 3.79 7.04 10.59
C LEU A 133 4.43 8.00 11.60
N GLY A 134 4.01 9.26 11.65
CA GLY A 134 4.56 10.27 12.56
C GLY A 134 6.03 10.61 12.29
N GLY A 135 6.77 10.90 13.35
CA GLY A 135 8.15 11.37 13.28
C GLY A 135 8.31 12.81 13.75
N LYS A 136 9.54 13.33 13.70
CA LYS A 136 9.84 14.70 14.15
C LYS A 136 9.24 15.77 13.22
N THR A 137 9.09 15.44 11.95
CA THR A 137 8.74 16.37 10.87
C THR A 137 7.31 16.19 10.36
N ALA A 138 6.60 15.15 10.81
CA ALA A 138 5.22 14.93 10.43
C ALA A 138 4.29 16.01 11.00
N ALA A 139 3.36 16.48 10.18
CA ALA A 139 2.40 17.50 10.56
C ALA A 139 1.46 16.99 11.67
N LEU A 140 1.11 17.87 12.61
CA LEU A 140 0.15 17.57 13.65
C LEU A 140 -1.27 17.64 13.09
N THR A 141 -2.10 16.64 13.40
CA THR A 141 -3.48 16.56 12.94
C THR A 141 -4.48 16.91 14.04
N LYS A 142 -5.77 16.95 13.66
CA LYS A 142 -6.88 17.03 14.63
C LYS A 142 -7.20 15.70 15.32
N HIS A 143 -6.66 14.58 14.84
CA HIS A 143 -6.99 13.25 15.35
C HIS A 143 -6.37 13.02 16.72
N LYS A 144 -7.03 12.20 17.54
CA LYS A 144 -6.61 11.82 18.89
C LYS A 144 -6.26 10.34 18.92
N ILE A 145 -5.47 9.94 19.92
CA ILE A 145 -5.27 8.53 20.26
C ILE A 145 -6.64 7.93 20.65
N PRO A 146 -7.11 6.87 19.98
CA PRO A 146 -8.37 6.24 20.33
C PRO A 146 -8.20 5.17 21.42
N THR A 147 -9.28 4.86 22.13
CA THR A 147 -9.35 3.66 22.97
C THR A 147 -9.64 2.45 22.09
N LEU A 148 -9.31 1.25 22.58
CA LEU A 148 -9.75 0.01 21.92
C LEU A 148 -11.28 -0.06 21.82
N GLU A 149 -12.00 0.41 22.86
CA GLU A 149 -13.47 0.46 22.85
C GLU A 149 -14.03 1.28 21.68
N GLU A 150 -13.49 2.48 21.45
CA GLU A 150 -13.92 3.33 20.33
C GLU A 150 -13.69 2.64 18.98
N VAL A 151 -12.60 1.87 18.85
CA VAL A 151 -12.25 1.17 17.60
C VAL A 151 -13.15 -0.05 17.39
N MET A 152 -13.39 -0.86 18.42
CA MET A 152 -14.29 -2.01 18.32
C MET A 152 -15.71 -1.57 17.95
N LEU A 153 -16.20 -0.45 18.51
CA LEU A 153 -17.51 0.11 18.14
C LEU A 153 -17.55 0.62 16.69
N VAL A 154 -16.43 1.12 16.15
CA VAL A 154 -16.33 1.55 14.76
C VAL A 154 -16.28 0.36 13.79
N ALA A 155 -15.62 -0.72 14.17
CA ALA A 155 -15.44 -1.92 13.36
C ALA A 155 -16.61 -2.93 13.48
N LYS A 156 -17.43 -2.80 14.52
CA LYS A 156 -18.59 -3.67 14.75
C LYS A 156 -19.46 -3.77 13.51
N ASP A 157 -19.81 -5.00 13.14
CA ASP A 157 -20.59 -5.38 11.96
C ASP A 157 -19.97 -4.99 10.60
N ARG A 158 -18.68 -4.62 10.57
CA ARG A 158 -18.01 -4.10 9.37
C ARG A 158 -16.67 -4.75 9.05
N ALA A 159 -15.90 -5.18 10.06
CA ALA A 159 -14.60 -5.81 9.87
C ALA A 159 -14.17 -6.60 11.12
N ILE A 160 -13.21 -7.50 10.93
CA ILE A 160 -12.46 -8.12 12.04
C ILE A 160 -11.34 -7.16 12.46
N VAL A 161 -10.99 -7.15 13.74
CA VAL A 161 -9.89 -6.34 14.27
C VAL A 161 -8.78 -7.25 14.76
N ASN A 162 -7.63 -7.22 14.09
CA ASN A 162 -6.44 -7.95 14.53
C ASN A 162 -5.67 -7.14 15.58
N LEU A 163 -5.51 -7.70 16.78
CA LEU A 163 -4.96 -7.04 17.96
C LEU A 163 -3.48 -7.38 18.16
N ASP A 164 -2.58 -6.49 17.75
CA ASP A 164 -1.13 -6.62 17.96
C ASP A 164 -0.65 -5.98 19.28
N LYS A 165 0.53 -6.43 19.73
CA LYS A 165 1.28 -5.92 20.88
C LYS A 165 0.56 -5.98 22.23
N GLY A 166 -0.67 -6.48 22.23
CA GLY A 166 -1.52 -6.55 23.41
C GLY A 166 -1.49 -7.87 24.16
N TRP A 167 -0.66 -8.87 23.80
CA TRP A 167 -0.74 -10.21 24.41
C TRP A 167 -0.68 -10.19 25.94
N GLU A 168 0.24 -9.39 26.51
CA GLU A 168 0.39 -9.25 27.96
C GLU A 168 -0.79 -8.55 28.65
N ILE A 169 -1.64 -7.86 27.89
CA ILE A 169 -2.84 -7.15 28.34
C ILE A 169 -4.13 -7.72 27.72
N ARG A 170 -4.08 -8.97 27.24
CA ARG A 170 -5.19 -9.61 26.52
C ARG A 170 -6.46 -9.77 27.34
N ASP A 171 -6.35 -9.87 28.67
CA ASP A 171 -7.52 -9.91 29.54
C ASP A 171 -8.22 -8.55 29.61
N GLU A 172 -7.48 -7.44 29.59
CA GLU A 172 -8.01 -6.08 29.49
C GLU A 172 -8.68 -5.86 28.14
N MET A 173 -8.06 -6.32 27.05
CA MET A 173 -8.66 -6.28 25.72
C MET A 173 -9.94 -7.12 25.67
N TYR A 174 -9.92 -8.35 26.20
CA TYR A 174 -11.10 -9.22 26.26
C TYR A 174 -12.26 -8.57 27.02
N LYS A 175 -12.00 -7.91 28.16
CA LYS A 175 -13.04 -7.15 28.89
C LYS A 175 -13.67 -6.06 28.02
N VAL A 176 -12.88 -5.37 27.20
CA VAL A 176 -13.40 -4.38 26.24
C VAL A 176 -14.29 -5.06 25.20
N LEU A 177 -13.83 -6.16 24.59
CA LEU A 177 -14.58 -6.88 23.56
C LEU A 177 -15.90 -7.47 24.07
N VAL A 178 -15.93 -7.98 25.31
CA VAL A 178 -17.18 -8.40 25.97
C VAL A 178 -18.10 -7.19 26.19
N LYS A 179 -17.57 -6.06 26.66
CA LYS A 179 -18.34 -4.84 26.88
C LYS A 179 -18.96 -4.30 25.60
N THR A 180 -18.25 -4.38 24.48
CA THR A 180 -18.71 -3.91 23.17
C THR A 180 -19.51 -4.94 22.38
N ASP A 181 -19.62 -6.17 22.90
CA ASP A 181 -20.27 -7.30 22.22
C ASP A 181 -19.62 -7.51 20.83
N THR A 182 -18.31 -7.76 20.85
CA THR A 182 -17.44 -7.89 19.67
C THR A 182 -16.32 -8.92 19.91
N VAL A 183 -16.56 -9.98 20.71
CA VAL A 183 -15.53 -11.01 20.98
C VAL A 183 -15.18 -11.76 19.69
N ASP A 184 -16.20 -12.11 18.91
CA ASP A 184 -16.14 -12.71 17.57
C ASP A 184 -15.56 -11.78 16.48
N HIS A 185 -15.40 -10.49 16.77
CA HIS A 185 -14.72 -9.55 15.87
C HIS A 185 -13.22 -9.44 16.16
N GLY A 186 -12.77 -9.80 17.35
CA GLY A 186 -11.39 -9.61 17.80
C GLY A 186 -10.49 -10.78 17.50
N LEU A 187 -9.54 -10.60 16.58
CA LEU A 187 -8.49 -11.57 16.30
C LEU A 187 -7.25 -11.28 17.16
N PHE A 188 -7.16 -11.94 18.30
CA PHE A 188 -5.98 -11.89 19.18
C PHE A 188 -4.78 -12.53 18.47
N LYS A 189 -3.56 -12.01 18.66
CA LYS A 189 -2.34 -12.64 18.12
C LYS A 189 -1.15 -12.64 19.06
N GLY A 190 -0.21 -13.57 18.81
CA GLY A 190 1.08 -13.66 19.51
C GLY A 190 1.89 -14.91 19.11
N SER A 191 3.17 -14.97 19.48
CA SER A 191 4.11 -16.08 19.19
C SER A 191 4.45 -16.97 20.40
N LEU A 192 3.78 -16.73 21.54
CA LEU A 192 4.14 -17.26 22.85
C LEU A 192 3.63 -18.69 23.10
N ASN A 193 3.79 -19.18 24.33
CA ASN A 193 3.49 -20.56 24.74
C ASN A 193 2.12 -21.06 24.25
N VAL A 194 2.12 -22.25 23.62
CA VAL A 194 0.92 -22.87 23.01
C VAL A 194 -0.16 -23.16 24.05
N GLU A 195 0.23 -23.68 25.23
CA GLU A 195 -0.70 -24.03 26.30
C GLU A 195 -1.39 -22.78 26.89
N GLU A 196 -0.67 -21.67 27.01
CA GLU A 196 -1.21 -20.39 27.46
C GLU A 196 -2.24 -19.85 26.48
N ALA A 197 -1.92 -19.88 25.18
CA ALA A 197 -2.85 -19.43 24.15
C ALA A 197 -4.08 -20.33 24.05
N ALA A 198 -3.92 -21.65 24.18
CA ALA A 198 -5.04 -22.58 24.21
C ALA A 198 -5.95 -22.35 25.44
N LYS A 199 -5.39 -22.16 26.64
CA LYS A 199 -6.18 -21.81 27.84
C LYS A 199 -6.95 -20.50 27.68
N PHE A 200 -6.36 -19.49 27.03
CA PHE A 200 -7.06 -18.24 26.75
C PHE A 200 -8.23 -18.48 25.77
N MET A 201 -7.99 -19.26 24.71
CA MET A 201 -9.03 -19.66 23.75
C MET A 201 -10.15 -20.51 24.37
N GLU A 202 -9.89 -21.27 25.43
CA GLU A 202 -10.89 -22.07 26.15
C GLU A 202 -11.85 -21.22 27.00
N LYS A 203 -11.45 -20.00 27.37
CA LYS A 203 -12.24 -19.08 28.21
C LYS A 203 -13.58 -18.72 27.56
N ASP A 204 -13.60 -18.64 26.24
CA ASP A 204 -14.75 -18.19 25.45
C ASP A 204 -14.64 -18.76 24.02
N PRO A 205 -15.67 -19.49 23.53
CA PRO A 205 -15.64 -20.08 22.19
C PRO A 205 -15.59 -19.05 21.06
N GLU A 206 -16.00 -17.81 21.30
CA GLU A 206 -15.98 -16.73 20.29
C GLU A 206 -14.59 -16.11 20.10
N ILE A 207 -13.63 -16.38 21.01
CA ILE A 207 -12.27 -15.85 20.88
C ILE A 207 -11.63 -16.37 19.58
N LEU A 208 -11.30 -15.44 18.69
CA LEU A 208 -10.47 -15.71 17.53
C LEU A 208 -9.00 -15.51 17.90
N TYR A 209 -8.14 -16.44 17.50
CA TYR A 209 -6.71 -16.36 17.77
C TYR A 209 -5.89 -16.72 16.54
N MET A 210 -4.83 -15.94 16.31
CA MET A 210 -3.81 -16.16 15.30
C MET A 210 -2.44 -16.36 15.96
N HIS A 211 -1.78 -17.46 15.64
CA HIS A 211 -0.46 -17.77 16.19
C HIS A 211 0.65 -17.33 15.23
N ILE A 212 1.66 -16.62 15.72
CA ILE A 212 2.78 -16.16 14.92
C ILE A 212 3.88 -17.22 14.91
N ILE A 213 4.27 -17.64 13.72
CA ILE A 213 5.32 -18.62 13.47
C ILE A 213 6.61 -17.92 13.01
N LEU A 214 7.65 -18.16 13.78
CA LEU A 214 9.04 -17.76 13.57
C LEU A 214 9.91 -19.02 13.50
N ASP A 215 11.18 -18.86 13.13
CA ASP A 215 12.14 -19.97 12.98
C ASP A 215 12.21 -20.89 14.22
N ASN A 216 12.08 -20.31 15.41
CA ASN A 216 12.25 -21.02 16.68
C ASN A 216 10.98 -21.77 17.16
N ASN A 217 9.82 -21.57 16.53
CA ASN A 217 8.56 -22.17 16.99
C ASN A 217 7.76 -22.90 15.90
N VAL A 218 8.32 -23.15 14.71
CA VAL A 218 7.66 -23.88 13.59
C VAL A 218 7.07 -25.25 13.98
N ASN A 219 7.58 -25.86 15.05
CA ASN A 219 7.06 -27.13 15.57
C ASN A 219 5.78 -27.00 16.41
N SER A 220 5.30 -25.78 16.70
CA SER A 220 4.02 -25.52 17.39
C SER A 220 2.81 -25.70 16.49
N ILE A 221 3.00 -25.71 15.17
CA ILE A 221 1.91 -25.88 14.20
C ILE A 221 1.17 -27.19 14.49
N GLY A 222 -0.13 -27.10 14.70
CA GLY A 222 -0.98 -28.27 14.93
C GLY A 222 -0.87 -28.88 16.33
N THR A 223 -0.15 -28.27 17.26
CA THR A 223 0.05 -28.83 18.62
C THR A 223 -0.87 -28.21 19.68
N PHE A 224 -1.74 -27.27 19.31
CA PHE A 224 -2.68 -26.64 20.23
C PHE A 224 -3.67 -27.65 20.81
N PRO A 225 -3.79 -27.78 22.14
CA PRO A 225 -4.84 -28.60 22.75
C PRO A 225 -6.23 -28.00 22.53
N GLY A 226 -7.25 -28.85 22.47
CA GLY A 226 -8.64 -28.43 22.27
C GLY A 226 -8.94 -27.99 20.84
N ARG A 227 -8.63 -26.74 20.50
CA ARG A 227 -8.87 -26.15 19.17
C ARG A 227 -7.63 -25.46 18.61
N GLN A 228 -7.49 -25.52 17.30
CA GLN A 228 -6.40 -24.84 16.59
C GLN A 228 -6.71 -23.34 16.43
N PRO A 229 -5.67 -22.48 16.32
CA PRO A 229 -5.83 -21.09 15.90
C PRO A 229 -6.57 -21.00 14.56
N VAL A 230 -7.33 -19.93 14.34
CA VAL A 230 -8.04 -19.72 13.06
C VAL A 230 -7.08 -19.34 11.94
N ALA A 231 -5.92 -18.79 12.30
CA ALA A 231 -4.85 -18.45 11.37
C ALA A 231 -3.47 -18.67 12.00
N TYR A 232 -2.47 -18.88 11.15
CA TYR A 232 -1.06 -18.76 11.51
C TYR A 232 -0.44 -17.64 10.67
N GLU A 233 0.21 -16.69 11.34
CA GLU A 233 1.04 -15.67 10.70
C GLU A 233 2.44 -16.24 10.50
N ILE A 234 2.90 -16.35 9.27
CA ILE A 234 4.24 -16.84 8.96
C ILE A 234 5.15 -15.66 8.60
N VAL A 235 6.28 -15.56 9.29
CA VAL A 235 7.33 -14.60 8.97
C VAL A 235 8.52 -15.37 8.44
N PHE A 236 9.01 -15.06 7.25
CA PHE A 236 10.14 -15.75 6.64
C PHE A 236 11.02 -14.77 5.88
N ALA A 237 12.34 -14.91 6.05
CA ALA A 237 13.33 -14.09 5.37
C ALA A 237 13.77 -14.72 4.04
N ASP A 238 13.75 -16.05 3.95
CA ASP A 238 14.10 -16.81 2.74
C ASP A 238 13.07 -17.91 2.43
N LEU A 239 13.01 -18.33 1.16
CA LEU A 239 12.18 -19.46 0.74
C LEU A 239 12.67 -20.81 1.29
N ALA A 240 13.90 -20.88 1.80
CA ALA A 240 14.44 -22.04 2.50
C ALA A 240 13.96 -22.16 3.95
N ASP A 241 13.34 -21.12 4.52
CA ASP A 241 12.91 -21.13 5.91
C ASP A 241 11.80 -22.18 6.15
N LEU A 242 11.82 -22.81 7.32
CA LEU A 242 10.98 -23.97 7.61
C LEU A 242 9.48 -23.65 7.56
N GLN A 243 9.08 -22.45 7.99
CA GLN A 243 7.69 -22.02 8.09
C GLN A 243 6.95 -21.91 6.75
N ILE A 244 7.66 -21.66 5.65
CA ILE A 244 7.08 -21.52 4.31
C ILE A 244 7.19 -22.80 3.47
N GLN A 245 7.79 -23.87 4.02
CA GLN A 245 7.93 -25.13 3.30
C GLN A 245 6.56 -25.78 3.02
N PRO A 246 6.37 -26.45 1.86
CA PRO A 246 5.07 -26.96 1.42
C PRO A 246 4.36 -27.88 2.43
N GLU A 247 5.10 -28.70 3.16
CA GLU A 247 4.57 -29.60 4.19
C GLU A 247 4.02 -28.85 5.40
N LYS A 248 4.68 -27.76 5.83
CA LYS A 248 4.20 -26.90 6.91
C LYS A 248 2.96 -26.14 6.49
N LEU A 249 2.94 -25.58 5.28
CA LEU A 249 1.74 -24.92 4.73
C LEU A 249 0.57 -25.89 4.59
N LYS A 250 0.82 -27.13 4.15
CA LYS A 250 -0.20 -28.19 4.10
C LYS A 250 -0.70 -28.55 5.50
N GLN A 251 0.17 -28.54 6.51
CA GLN A 251 -0.20 -28.79 7.90
C GLN A 251 -1.12 -27.68 8.44
N ILE A 252 -0.76 -26.41 8.25
CA ILE A 252 -1.57 -25.25 8.66
C ILE A 252 -2.97 -25.31 8.03
N LYS A 253 -3.03 -25.52 6.70
CA LYS A 253 -4.27 -25.52 5.93
C LYS A 253 -5.26 -26.64 6.26
N LYS A 254 -4.90 -27.59 7.14
CA LYS A 254 -5.87 -28.58 7.62
C LYS A 254 -6.97 -27.94 8.46
N SER A 255 -6.65 -26.86 9.16
CA SER A 255 -7.52 -26.29 10.19
C SER A 255 -7.40 -24.79 10.38
N SER A 256 -6.59 -24.10 9.56
CA SER A 256 -6.28 -22.69 9.78
C SER A 256 -5.91 -22.00 8.46
N ARG A 257 -6.02 -20.67 8.44
CA ARG A 257 -5.48 -19.82 7.37
C ARG A 257 -3.99 -19.54 7.54
N VAL A 258 -3.35 -19.10 6.45
CA VAL A 258 -1.94 -18.72 6.39
C VAL A 258 -1.86 -17.23 6.05
N LEU A 259 -1.42 -16.42 7.01
CA LEU A 259 -1.14 -15.00 6.84
C LEU A 259 0.32 -14.77 6.52
N ALA A 260 0.61 -13.91 5.54
CA ALA A 260 1.93 -13.31 5.37
C ALA A 260 1.85 -11.79 5.34
N ASN A 261 2.87 -11.14 5.89
CA ASN A 261 3.03 -9.69 5.87
C ASN A 261 3.87 -9.29 4.66
N VAL A 262 3.39 -8.34 3.85
CA VAL A 262 4.04 -7.95 2.58
C VAL A 262 4.50 -6.48 2.58
N MET A 263 4.67 -5.87 3.74
CA MET A 263 4.99 -4.43 3.81
C MET A 263 6.46 -4.13 3.41
N TRP A 264 7.41 -5.00 3.76
CA TRP A 264 8.84 -4.82 3.46
C TRP A 264 9.63 -6.14 3.47
N TYR A 265 10.90 -6.10 3.06
CA TYR A 265 11.75 -7.28 2.98
C TYR A 265 12.00 -7.96 4.33
N GLY A 266 12.08 -9.29 4.29
CA GLY A 266 12.32 -10.14 5.46
C GLY A 266 11.05 -10.57 6.19
N LEU A 267 9.88 -10.00 5.86
CA LEU A 267 8.60 -10.46 6.40
C LEU A 267 8.00 -11.62 5.60
N ALA A 268 8.12 -11.54 4.27
CA ALA A 268 7.74 -12.58 3.33
C ALA A 268 8.81 -12.67 2.22
N ALA A 269 10.05 -12.91 2.62
CA ALA A 269 11.25 -12.83 1.79
C ALA A 269 11.31 -11.46 1.06
N LYS A 270 11.23 -11.47 -0.27
CA LYS A 270 11.20 -10.28 -1.12
C LYS A 270 9.82 -9.94 -1.68
N TYR A 271 8.77 -10.62 -1.21
CA TYR A 271 7.41 -10.44 -1.72
C TYR A 271 6.72 -9.30 -0.99
N THR A 272 6.77 -8.11 -1.57
CA THR A 272 6.26 -6.88 -0.95
C THR A 272 5.13 -6.24 -1.74
N ASP A 273 4.46 -5.27 -1.12
CA ASP A 273 3.55 -4.34 -1.79
C ASP A 273 4.25 -3.63 -2.95
N GLU A 274 5.42 -3.04 -2.72
CA GLU A 274 6.12 -2.26 -3.75
C GLU A 274 6.55 -3.14 -4.94
N ALA A 275 6.99 -4.37 -4.69
CA ALA A 275 7.23 -5.35 -5.75
C ALA A 275 5.94 -5.67 -6.54
N SER A 276 4.81 -5.78 -5.84
CA SER A 276 3.51 -6.09 -6.45
C SER A 276 2.95 -4.98 -7.31
N LEU A 277 3.20 -3.71 -6.93
CA LEU A 277 2.80 -2.54 -7.71
C LEU A 277 3.53 -2.45 -9.06
N ARG A 278 4.71 -3.07 -9.18
CA ARG A 278 5.45 -3.20 -10.45
C ARG A 278 4.99 -4.41 -11.24
N ASP A 279 5.00 -5.59 -10.61
CA ASP A 279 4.46 -6.83 -11.15
C ASP A 279 3.95 -7.69 -10.00
N VAL A 280 2.66 -8.01 -10.00
CA VAL A 280 2.06 -8.88 -8.99
C VAL A 280 2.75 -10.24 -8.87
N ASN A 281 3.39 -10.75 -9.93
CA ASN A 281 4.18 -11.98 -9.89
C ASN A 281 5.49 -11.84 -9.08
N MET A 282 5.89 -10.64 -8.71
CA MET A 282 7.03 -10.35 -7.82
C MET A 282 6.63 -10.18 -6.35
N GLY A 283 5.33 -10.18 -6.03
CA GLY A 283 4.83 -10.01 -4.66
C GLY A 283 3.54 -10.79 -4.38
N TRP A 284 2.37 -10.12 -4.34
CA TRP A 284 1.09 -10.68 -3.90
C TRP A 284 0.72 -12.00 -4.61
N LYS A 285 0.90 -12.09 -5.93
CA LYS A 285 0.63 -13.32 -6.68
C LYS A 285 1.67 -14.41 -6.42
N ALA A 286 2.91 -14.04 -6.11
CA ALA A 286 3.93 -15.02 -5.74
C ALA A 286 3.64 -15.63 -4.38
N VAL A 287 3.36 -14.81 -3.37
CA VAL A 287 3.10 -15.29 -2.00
C VAL A 287 1.81 -16.13 -1.93
N THR A 288 0.76 -15.77 -2.67
CA THR A 288 -0.45 -16.60 -2.78
C THR A 288 -0.20 -17.95 -3.46
N LYS A 289 0.71 -18.02 -4.45
CA LYS A 289 1.12 -19.29 -5.08
C LYS A 289 1.86 -20.22 -4.11
N LEU A 290 2.60 -19.68 -3.13
CA LEU A 290 3.21 -20.48 -2.07
C LEU A 290 2.15 -21.14 -1.19
N GLY A 291 0.99 -20.50 -1.05
CA GLY A 291 -0.14 -21.01 -0.32
C GLY A 291 -0.71 -20.04 0.72
N VAL A 292 -0.22 -18.81 0.76
CA VAL A 292 -0.78 -17.76 1.61
C VAL A 292 -2.21 -17.41 1.15
N ASN A 293 -3.12 -17.27 2.11
CA ASN A 293 -4.54 -16.93 1.85
C ASN A 293 -5.08 -15.82 2.77
N MET A 294 -4.21 -15.18 3.55
CA MET A 294 -4.42 -13.88 4.16
C MET A 294 -3.18 -13.03 3.89
N ILE A 295 -3.32 -11.75 3.56
CA ILE A 295 -2.19 -10.85 3.32
C ILE A 295 -2.37 -9.58 4.14
N GLN A 296 -1.36 -9.22 4.93
CA GLN A 296 -1.29 -7.92 5.60
C GLN A 296 -0.46 -6.94 4.76
N THR A 297 -1.02 -5.76 4.49
CA THR A 297 -0.52 -4.78 3.53
C THR A 297 -0.60 -3.35 4.08
N ASP A 298 0.22 -2.47 3.49
CA ASP A 298 0.08 -1.01 3.62
C ASP A 298 -0.60 -0.38 2.38
N ASN A 299 -1.02 -1.17 1.39
CA ASN A 299 -1.56 -0.71 0.09
C ASN A 299 -2.95 -1.31 -0.18
N ILE A 300 -3.91 -0.96 0.69
CA ILE A 300 -5.24 -1.58 0.82
C ILE A 300 -6.02 -1.53 -0.50
N GLU A 301 -6.21 -0.34 -1.07
CA GLU A 301 -6.99 -0.16 -2.29
C GLU A 301 -6.39 -0.94 -3.48
N ALA A 302 -5.06 -0.92 -3.61
CA ALA A 302 -4.36 -1.54 -4.72
C ALA A 302 -4.46 -3.08 -4.68
N ILE A 303 -4.29 -3.68 -3.48
CA ILE A 303 -4.46 -5.12 -3.34
C ILE A 303 -5.93 -5.54 -3.45
N ASP A 304 -6.87 -4.70 -2.99
CA ASP A 304 -8.31 -4.95 -3.14
C ASP A 304 -8.72 -4.98 -4.61
N TYR A 305 -8.25 -4.02 -5.41
CA TYR A 305 -8.49 -4.06 -6.85
C TYR A 305 -7.88 -5.29 -7.51
N TRP A 306 -6.65 -5.65 -7.14
CA TRP A 306 -6.01 -6.85 -7.68
C TRP A 306 -6.77 -8.14 -7.32
N ARG A 307 -7.17 -8.32 -6.05
CA ARG A 307 -7.85 -9.55 -5.60
C ARG A 307 -9.19 -9.76 -6.31
N HIS A 308 -9.83 -8.67 -6.74
CA HIS A 308 -11.07 -8.67 -7.51
C HIS A 308 -10.86 -8.83 -9.04
N GLY A 309 -9.65 -9.20 -9.46
CA GLY A 309 -9.32 -9.46 -10.86
C GLY A 309 -8.88 -8.22 -11.64
N GLY A 310 -8.67 -7.10 -10.96
CA GLY A 310 -8.11 -5.89 -11.52
C GLY A 310 -6.71 -6.13 -12.09
N ASN A 311 -6.43 -5.49 -13.22
CA ASN A 311 -5.13 -5.55 -13.86
C ASN A 311 -4.24 -4.45 -13.27
N MET A 312 -3.22 -4.78 -12.49
CA MET A 312 -2.37 -3.77 -11.85
C MET A 312 -1.66 -2.82 -12.82
N ARG A 313 -1.50 -3.19 -14.10
CA ARG A 313 -1.03 -2.25 -15.15
C ARG A 313 -2.05 -1.14 -15.47
N GLN A 314 -3.31 -1.40 -15.17
CA GLN A 314 -4.47 -0.53 -15.35
C GLN A 314 -4.98 0.08 -14.04
N TRP A 315 -4.47 -0.35 -12.88
CA TRP A 315 -4.89 0.14 -11.55
C TRP A 315 -5.15 1.64 -11.52
N GLN A 316 -4.16 2.44 -11.92
CA GLN A 316 -4.27 3.90 -11.91
C GLN A 316 -5.12 4.51 -13.02
N TYR A 317 -5.42 3.76 -14.07
CA TYR A 317 -6.35 4.18 -15.11
C TYR A 317 -7.79 3.91 -14.69
N ASP A 318 -8.01 2.77 -14.02
CA ASP A 318 -9.33 2.28 -13.64
C ASP A 318 -9.85 2.97 -12.36
N THR A 319 -8.98 3.45 -11.46
CA THR A 319 -9.39 4.23 -10.27
C THR A 319 -9.43 5.73 -10.44
N GLY A 320 -9.15 6.24 -11.65
CA GLY A 320 -9.40 7.63 -11.99
C GLY A 320 -8.22 8.36 -12.61
N ASN A 321 -8.50 8.88 -13.80
CA ASN A 321 -7.70 9.71 -14.70
C ASN A 321 -6.66 8.97 -15.54
N ARG A 322 -6.70 9.23 -16.85
CA ARG A 322 -5.79 8.68 -17.87
C ARG A 322 -4.35 9.03 -17.49
N THR A 323 -3.65 8.08 -16.89
CA THR A 323 -2.37 8.32 -16.23
C THR A 323 -1.21 7.92 -17.13
N VAL A 324 -0.24 8.79 -17.39
CA VAL A 324 1.05 8.37 -17.96
C VAL A 324 2.08 8.35 -16.83
N ARG A 325 2.86 7.28 -16.71
CA ARG A 325 3.98 7.21 -15.75
C ARG A 325 5.30 7.18 -16.52
N VAL A 326 6.31 7.82 -15.94
CA VAL A 326 7.71 7.75 -16.35
C VAL A 326 8.53 7.36 -15.13
N GLN A 327 9.19 6.21 -15.19
CA GLN A 327 10.01 5.72 -14.08
C GLN A 327 11.24 6.59 -13.90
N ALA A 328 11.63 6.85 -12.64
CA ALA A 328 12.75 7.74 -12.35
C ALA A 328 14.10 7.15 -12.80
N GLU A 329 14.23 5.81 -12.74
CA GLU A 329 15.39 5.06 -13.23
C GLU A 329 15.44 4.94 -14.77
N GLU A 330 14.35 5.26 -15.47
CA GLU A 330 14.27 5.21 -16.94
C GLU A 330 14.55 6.58 -17.57
N HIS A 331 15.62 7.24 -17.12
CA HIS A 331 16.07 8.48 -17.74
C HIS A 331 16.62 8.24 -19.15
N LEU A 332 16.67 9.29 -19.96
CA LEU A 332 17.28 9.24 -21.28
C LEU A 332 18.76 8.89 -21.18
N GLY A 333 19.21 8.02 -22.07
CA GLY A 333 20.62 7.65 -22.19
C GLY A 333 21.50 8.76 -22.78
N GLY A 334 22.75 8.43 -23.06
CA GLY A 334 23.75 9.36 -23.60
C GLY A 334 24.85 9.75 -22.62
N GLY A 335 24.78 9.25 -21.37
CA GLY A 335 25.82 9.43 -20.35
C GLY A 335 25.76 10.78 -19.62
N GLN A 336 26.70 10.91 -18.69
CA GLN A 336 26.93 12.09 -17.84
C GLN A 336 27.01 13.38 -18.68
N GLY A 337 26.28 14.42 -18.25
CA GLY A 337 26.17 15.72 -18.93
C GLY A 337 25.23 15.73 -20.15
N THR A 338 24.77 14.58 -20.63
CA THR A 338 23.86 14.48 -21.79
C THR A 338 22.46 14.06 -21.37
N GLY A 339 22.33 12.85 -20.81
CA GLY A 339 21.05 12.28 -20.37
C GLY A 339 20.73 12.56 -18.90
N TYR A 340 21.77 12.72 -18.09
CA TYR A 340 21.71 12.99 -16.66
C TYR A 340 22.97 13.76 -16.22
N PHE A 341 22.99 14.22 -14.98
CA PHE A 341 24.16 14.73 -14.30
C PHE A 341 24.09 14.34 -12.83
N ASP A 342 25.00 13.45 -12.43
CA ASP A 342 25.18 12.96 -11.06
C ASP A 342 26.53 13.49 -10.52
N GLN A 343 26.51 14.10 -9.34
CA GLN A 343 27.69 14.78 -8.80
C GLN A 343 28.50 13.92 -7.83
N ASP A 344 27.97 12.76 -7.42
CA ASP A 344 28.73 11.83 -6.61
C ASP A 344 28.80 10.42 -7.19
N ALA A 345 29.34 9.51 -6.38
CA ALA A 345 29.62 8.15 -6.82
C ALA A 345 28.45 7.28 -6.41
N ASN A 346 27.89 6.52 -7.35
CA ASN A 346 26.72 5.69 -7.12
C ASN A 346 26.80 4.93 -5.78
N ARG A 347 25.94 5.33 -4.84
CA ARG A 347 25.91 4.85 -3.46
C ARG A 347 25.00 3.65 -3.27
N CYS A 348 24.34 3.20 -4.33
CA CYS A 348 23.36 2.13 -4.30
C CYS A 348 23.80 0.87 -5.04
N ASN A 349 23.39 -0.27 -4.51
CA ASN A 349 23.87 -1.61 -4.89
C ASN A 349 23.05 -2.25 -6.03
N THR A 350 22.28 -1.49 -6.82
CA THR A 350 21.61 -2.09 -7.98
C THR A 350 22.63 -2.23 -9.10
N ALA A 351 22.98 -3.47 -9.43
CA ALA A 351 23.77 -3.77 -10.62
C ALA A 351 23.03 -3.22 -11.86
N ASP A 352 23.71 -2.37 -12.67
CA ASP A 352 23.37 -1.93 -14.03
C ASP A 352 23.02 -0.46 -14.34
N GLN A 353 23.34 0.55 -13.50
CA GLN A 353 23.30 1.95 -14.00
C GLN A 353 24.49 2.79 -13.52
N ASP A 354 25.46 3.03 -14.40
CA ASP A 354 26.61 3.96 -14.26
C ASP A 354 26.17 5.45 -14.32
N SER A 355 24.93 5.77 -13.90
CA SER A 355 24.31 7.05 -14.20
C SER A 355 23.65 7.81 -13.07
N LEU A 356 22.84 7.17 -12.23
CA LEU A 356 22.19 7.81 -11.10
C LEU A 356 22.27 6.87 -9.90
N ASP A 357 22.08 7.44 -8.71
CA ASP A 357 21.84 6.71 -7.45
C ASP A 357 20.49 5.97 -7.46
N VAL A 358 20.38 4.95 -8.31
CA VAL A 358 19.21 4.08 -8.39
C VAL A 358 19.29 3.05 -7.27
N CYS A 359 18.29 3.04 -6.41
CA CYS A 359 18.23 2.18 -5.24
C CYS A 359 16.98 1.32 -5.27
N GLU A 360 17.13 0.05 -4.88
CA GLU A 360 15.99 -0.82 -4.60
C GLU A 360 15.58 -0.68 -3.14
N ILE A 361 14.33 -0.27 -2.89
CA ILE A 361 13.78 -0.03 -1.57
C ILE A 361 12.53 -0.89 -1.40
N ASP A 362 12.72 -2.08 -0.81
CA ASP A 362 11.67 -3.06 -0.55
C ASP A 362 10.85 -3.41 -1.82
N GLY A 363 11.49 -3.39 -3.00
CA GLY A 363 10.88 -3.71 -4.29
C GLY A 363 10.57 -2.49 -5.18
N ALA A 364 10.48 -1.29 -4.60
CA ALA A 364 10.44 -0.04 -5.35
C ALA A 364 11.84 0.24 -5.95
N ILE A 365 11.89 0.85 -7.14
CA ILE A 365 13.14 1.29 -7.77
C ILE A 365 13.09 2.80 -7.82
N ALA A 366 14.03 3.47 -7.16
CA ALA A 366 13.94 4.91 -6.99
C ALA A 366 15.31 5.57 -7.12
N VAL A 367 15.33 6.74 -7.74
CA VAL A 367 16.48 7.65 -7.73
C VAL A 367 16.56 8.29 -6.35
N SER A 368 17.65 8.05 -5.64
CA SER A 368 17.88 8.46 -4.25
C SER A 368 19.15 9.30 -4.17
N HIS A 369 19.63 9.61 -2.95
CA HIS A 369 20.89 10.32 -2.69
C HIS A 369 21.08 11.68 -3.41
N ASN A 370 20.00 12.20 -4.01
CA ASN A 370 19.91 13.44 -4.76
C ASN A 370 20.63 14.64 -4.11
N MET A 371 21.57 15.23 -4.86
CA MET A 371 22.28 16.46 -4.49
C MET A 371 21.86 17.65 -5.34
N GLU A 372 21.97 18.85 -4.76
CA GLU A 372 21.70 20.09 -5.47
C GLU A 372 22.56 20.22 -6.74
N GLY A 373 21.92 20.55 -7.86
CA GLY A 373 22.55 20.66 -9.17
C GLY A 373 22.50 19.39 -10.00
N GLU A 374 22.12 18.25 -9.43
CA GLU A 374 21.86 17.02 -10.18
C GLU A 374 20.59 17.11 -11.00
N TRP A 375 20.56 16.38 -12.11
CA TRP A 375 19.40 16.34 -12.98
C TRP A 375 19.34 15.09 -13.85
N ALA A 376 18.14 14.74 -14.28
CA ALA A 376 17.90 13.65 -15.23
C ALA A 376 16.86 14.06 -16.26
N LYS A 377 17.10 13.74 -17.54
CA LYS A 377 16.19 14.00 -18.65
C LYS A 377 15.31 12.80 -18.91
N TYR A 378 14.08 13.07 -19.30
CA TYR A 378 13.06 12.06 -19.48
C TYR A 378 12.23 12.36 -20.72
N GLU A 379 11.59 11.30 -21.24
CA GLU A 379 10.61 11.38 -22.30
C GLU A 379 9.24 10.94 -21.77
N VAL A 380 8.19 11.68 -22.14
CA VAL A 380 6.79 11.29 -21.88
C VAL A 380 5.96 11.35 -23.16
N ASN A 381 5.22 10.28 -23.45
CA ASN A 381 4.32 10.22 -24.61
C ASN A 381 2.86 10.48 -24.20
N ILE A 382 2.38 11.68 -24.50
CA ILE A 382 1.04 12.16 -24.15
C ILE A 382 0.02 11.71 -25.20
N LYS A 383 -0.99 10.93 -24.78
CA LYS A 383 -2.00 10.35 -25.69
C LYS A 383 -3.15 11.30 -26.02
N LYS A 384 -3.48 12.24 -25.13
CA LYS A 384 -4.57 13.23 -25.29
C LYS A 384 -4.05 14.61 -24.89
N SER A 385 -4.31 15.63 -25.71
CA SER A 385 -3.98 17.01 -25.33
C SER A 385 -4.84 17.46 -24.14
N GLY A 386 -4.26 18.17 -23.19
CA GLY A 386 -5.00 18.71 -22.04
C GLY A 386 -4.10 19.16 -20.90
N THR A 387 -4.72 19.60 -19.80
CA THR A 387 -4.01 19.96 -18.57
C THR A 387 -3.77 18.72 -17.72
N TYR A 388 -2.52 18.48 -17.39
CA TYR A 388 -2.06 17.38 -16.56
C TYR A 388 -1.67 17.89 -15.18
N LYS A 389 -2.15 17.21 -14.14
CA LYS A 389 -1.55 17.24 -12.80
C LYS A 389 -0.33 16.33 -12.85
N ILE A 390 0.85 16.92 -12.70
CA ILE A 390 2.12 16.21 -12.70
C ILE A 390 2.54 16.01 -11.25
N SER A 391 2.76 14.75 -10.85
CA SER A 391 3.09 14.38 -9.48
C SER A 391 4.32 13.46 -9.46
N GLY A 392 5.16 13.57 -8.44
CA GLY A 392 6.23 12.61 -8.17
C GLY A 392 5.78 11.62 -7.10
N ARG A 393 6.00 10.32 -7.29
CA ARG A 393 5.89 9.35 -6.20
C ARG A 393 7.21 9.37 -5.43
N VAL A 394 7.14 9.88 -4.21
CA VAL A 394 8.31 10.20 -3.38
C VAL A 394 8.20 9.49 -2.04
N SER A 395 9.32 9.05 -1.46
CA SER A 395 9.43 8.73 -0.04
C SER A 395 10.51 9.59 0.63
N ALA A 396 10.24 10.07 1.84
CA ALA A 396 11.16 10.94 2.57
C ALA A 396 10.91 10.89 4.09
N ALA A 397 11.96 10.59 4.86
CA ALA A 397 11.86 10.48 6.32
C ALA A 397 12.02 11.81 7.07
N SER A 398 12.32 12.92 6.38
CA SER A 398 12.65 14.20 7.01
C SER A 398 12.10 15.40 6.22
N THR A 399 12.13 16.58 6.86
CA THR A 399 11.74 17.88 6.30
C THR A 399 12.85 18.89 6.62
N PRO A 400 13.29 19.72 5.65
CA PRO A 400 12.91 19.68 4.24
C PRO A 400 13.34 18.36 3.61
N ALA A 401 12.49 17.76 2.77
CA ALA A 401 12.84 16.48 2.15
C ALA A 401 13.82 16.66 1.00
N GLY A 402 13.82 17.84 0.38
CA GLY A 402 14.52 18.21 -0.86
C GLY A 402 13.62 19.14 -1.68
N ALA A 403 14.15 19.73 -2.74
CA ALA A 403 13.35 20.51 -3.68
C ALA A 403 13.73 20.20 -5.12
N ILE A 404 12.73 20.20 -6.01
CA ILE A 404 12.92 19.94 -7.43
C ILE A 404 12.22 20.96 -8.31
N THR A 405 12.71 21.09 -9.54
CA THR A 405 12.03 21.79 -10.64
C THR A 405 11.90 20.86 -11.84
N LEU A 406 10.86 21.10 -12.65
CA LEU A 406 10.67 20.45 -13.94
C LEU A 406 11.00 21.45 -15.05
N ASP A 407 12.01 21.15 -15.85
CA ASP A 407 12.39 21.95 -17.02
C ASP A 407 11.88 21.35 -18.31
N TRP A 408 11.10 22.13 -19.07
CA TRP A 408 10.50 21.72 -20.33
C TRP A 408 11.16 22.47 -21.48
N ALA A 409 12.34 22.00 -21.88
CA ALA A 409 13.15 22.61 -22.95
C ALA A 409 13.39 24.12 -22.71
N GLY A 410 13.85 24.48 -21.51
CA GLY A 410 14.14 25.87 -21.11
C GLY A 410 12.97 26.62 -20.47
N LYS A 411 11.77 26.02 -20.42
CA LYS A 411 10.65 26.54 -19.63
C LYS A 411 10.54 25.79 -18.31
N THR A 412 11.24 26.28 -17.30
CA THR A 412 11.27 25.73 -15.95
C THR A 412 9.97 26.02 -15.17
N SER A 413 9.51 25.04 -14.39
CA SER A 413 8.43 25.21 -13.41
C SER A 413 8.89 26.10 -12.24
N GLY A 414 7.95 26.47 -11.36
CA GLY A 414 8.33 26.90 -10.01
C GLY A 414 9.04 25.77 -9.27
N GLU A 415 9.88 26.13 -8.30
CA GLU A 415 10.46 25.17 -7.37
C GLU A 415 9.36 24.52 -6.52
N THR A 416 9.45 23.21 -6.36
CA THR A 416 8.56 22.42 -5.50
C THR A 416 9.37 21.82 -4.36
N GLU A 417 9.08 22.25 -3.14
CA GLU A 417 9.57 21.58 -1.94
C GLU A 417 8.86 20.23 -1.78
N LEU A 418 9.64 19.16 -1.71
CA LEU A 418 9.13 17.83 -1.40
C LEU A 418 8.85 17.74 0.10
N LYS A 419 7.70 17.17 0.43
CA LYS A 419 7.24 16.97 1.81
C LYS A 419 7.78 15.65 2.35
N SER A 420 7.93 15.58 3.67
CA SER A 420 8.17 14.29 4.33
C SER A 420 6.96 13.38 4.14
N THR A 421 7.23 12.11 3.87
CA THR A 421 6.23 11.04 3.88
C THR A 421 6.33 10.18 5.13
N THR A 422 6.92 10.72 6.20
CA THR A 422 7.08 10.10 7.53
C THR A 422 8.06 8.93 7.63
N HIS A 423 8.42 8.29 6.51
CA HIS A 423 9.39 7.20 6.50
C HIS A 423 10.04 7.01 5.11
N LYS A 424 11.28 6.51 5.06
CA LYS A 424 12.01 6.23 3.80
C LYS A 424 11.41 5.12 2.93
N ARG A 425 10.45 4.36 3.48
CA ARG A 425 9.70 3.28 2.80
C ARG A 425 8.25 3.67 2.49
N ALA A 426 7.81 4.85 2.96
CA ALA A 426 6.43 5.30 2.80
C ALA A 426 6.31 6.15 1.54
N PHE A 427 6.15 5.51 0.38
CA PHE A 427 6.01 6.25 -0.89
C PHE A 427 4.62 6.85 -1.07
N GLN A 428 4.55 8.13 -1.43
CA GLN A 428 3.30 8.87 -1.65
C GLN A 428 3.41 9.77 -2.87
N LEU A 429 2.28 10.02 -3.55
CA LEU A 429 2.23 10.98 -4.65
C LEU A 429 2.21 12.41 -4.11
N GLN A 430 3.13 13.24 -4.61
CA GLN A 430 3.18 14.66 -4.31
C GLN A 430 3.04 15.47 -5.59
N ASN A 431 2.15 16.47 -5.56
CA ASN A 431 1.92 17.34 -6.71
C ASN A 431 3.13 18.23 -6.97
N LEU A 432 3.63 18.22 -8.21
CA LEU A 432 4.78 19.03 -8.65
C LEU A 432 4.30 20.26 -9.43
N GLU A 433 3.46 20.06 -10.45
CA GLU A 433 2.89 21.18 -11.20
C GLU A 433 1.60 20.79 -11.93
N TYR A 434 0.89 21.79 -12.43
CA TYR A 434 -0.15 21.61 -13.44
C TYR A 434 0.35 22.17 -14.76
N ARG A 435 0.26 21.39 -15.84
CA ARG A 435 0.79 21.79 -17.16
C ARG A 435 -0.10 21.31 -18.29
N TYR A 436 -0.39 22.20 -19.23
CA TYR A 436 -1.01 21.82 -20.50
C TYR A 436 0.03 21.17 -21.42
N LEU A 437 -0.26 19.94 -21.86
CA LEU A 437 0.56 19.19 -22.80
C LEU A 437 -0.27 18.84 -24.04
N LYS A 438 0.31 19.00 -25.23
CA LYS A 438 -0.31 18.54 -26.48
C LYS A 438 -0.12 17.03 -26.64
N LYS A 439 -1.00 16.35 -27.37
CA LYS A 439 -0.76 14.97 -27.80
C LYS A 439 0.59 14.87 -28.53
N GLY A 440 1.41 13.89 -28.17
CA GLY A 440 2.75 13.66 -28.72
C GLY A 440 3.80 13.42 -27.64
N THR A 441 5.04 13.26 -28.08
CA THR A 441 6.21 13.08 -27.22
C THR A 441 6.72 14.42 -26.71
N HIS A 442 7.03 14.50 -25.41
CA HIS A 442 7.63 15.66 -24.76
C HIS A 442 8.87 15.26 -23.99
N LEU A 443 9.88 16.13 -24.01
CA LEU A 443 11.05 16.01 -23.17
C LEU A 443 10.93 16.92 -21.96
N PHE A 444 11.35 16.42 -20.81
CA PHE A 444 11.47 17.22 -19.59
C PHE A 444 12.69 16.80 -18.80
N THR A 445 13.17 17.69 -17.93
CA THR A 445 14.29 17.43 -17.02
C THR A 445 13.79 17.60 -15.60
N VAL A 446 14.02 16.62 -14.74
CA VAL A 446 13.89 16.79 -13.29
C VAL A 446 15.23 17.34 -12.79
N LYS A 447 15.22 18.50 -12.13
CA LYS A 447 16.42 19.12 -11.56
C LYS A 447 16.28 19.22 -10.05
N VAL A 448 17.31 18.82 -9.32
CA VAL A 448 17.41 18.92 -7.87
C VAL A 448 17.91 20.33 -7.53
N THR A 449 17.10 21.12 -6.83
CA THR A 449 17.40 22.53 -6.52
C THR A 449 17.75 22.76 -5.05
N SER A 450 17.43 21.80 -4.18
CA SER A 450 17.93 21.74 -2.80
C SER A 450 18.26 20.29 -2.49
N PRO A 451 19.41 19.99 -1.84
CA PRO A 451 19.75 18.63 -1.51
C PRO A 451 18.75 18.10 -0.47
N GLY A 452 18.52 16.79 -0.46
CA GLY A 452 17.50 16.24 0.40
C GLY A 452 17.50 14.71 0.48
N SER A 453 17.05 14.18 1.62
CA SER A 453 16.92 12.74 1.84
C SER A 453 15.53 12.26 1.40
N TYR A 454 15.34 12.21 0.08
CA TYR A 454 14.16 11.66 -0.56
C TYR A 454 14.54 10.63 -1.64
N ASN A 455 13.60 9.74 -1.94
CA ASN A 455 13.68 8.80 -3.05
C ASN A 455 12.53 9.12 -4.03
N LEU A 456 12.84 9.28 -5.31
CA LEU A 456 11.85 9.48 -6.38
C LEU A 456 11.69 8.18 -7.16
N ASP A 457 10.50 7.60 -7.12
CA ASP A 457 10.15 6.33 -7.79
C ASP A 457 9.70 6.58 -9.23
N TYR A 458 8.66 7.42 -9.43
CA TYR A 458 8.24 7.81 -10.78
C TYR A 458 7.58 9.18 -10.82
N ILE A 459 7.50 9.74 -12.03
CA ILE A 459 6.70 10.91 -12.35
C ILE A 459 5.40 10.46 -13.02
N GLN A 460 4.28 11.00 -12.54
CA GLN A 460 2.93 10.66 -12.93
C GLN A 460 2.23 11.86 -13.55
N PHE A 461 1.50 11.63 -14.64
CA PHE A 461 0.75 12.62 -15.39
C PHE A 461 -0.73 12.25 -15.40
N ASN A 462 -1.55 12.92 -14.60
CA ASN A 462 -3.00 12.71 -14.57
C ASN A 462 -3.73 13.82 -15.34
N LEU A 463 -4.44 13.47 -16.41
CA LEU A 463 -5.29 14.42 -17.12
C LEU A 463 -6.42 14.93 -16.20
N GLN A 464 -6.63 16.24 -16.16
CA GLN A 464 -7.57 16.93 -15.23
C GLN A 464 -8.86 17.41 -15.93
N ASP A 465 -9.42 16.58 -16.82
CA ASP A 465 -10.51 16.88 -17.78
C ASP A 465 -11.40 18.11 -17.48
#